data_AF-A0A952ZZA2-F1
#
_entry.id   AF-A0A952ZZA2-F1
#
_cell.length_a   1.000
_cell.length_b   1.000
_cell.length_c   1.000
_cell.angle_alpha   90.00
_cell.angle_beta   90.00
_cell.angle_gamma   90.00
#
_symmetry.space_group_name_H-M   'P 1'
#
loop_
_entity.id
_entity.type
_entity.pdbx_description
1 polymer ?
#
loop_
_entity_poly.entity_id
_entity_poly.type
_entity_poly.pdbx_seq_one_letter_code
_entity_poly.pdbx_strand_id
1 'polypeptide(L)' 'VSVGSMVKVQKDRAPAPTSFTIVGSEEADMKNGKISVRSPFGEAIIGKKKGDSFTFATPTGKATYKILSIQ' A
#
# COMPACT_ATOMS: atom_id res chain seq x y z
N VAL A 1 -2.50 7.77 -6.06
CA VAL A 1 -2.03 7.68 -4.65
C VAL A 1 -0.85 8.62 -4.50
N SER A 2 -0.86 9.46 -3.46
CA SER A 2 0.24 10.38 -3.12
C SER A 2 0.60 10.24 -1.64
N VAL A 3 1.69 10.89 -1.20
CA VAL A 3 2.00 11.03 0.23
C VAL A 3 0.85 11.76 0.92
N GLY A 4 0.44 11.29 2.09
CA GLY A 4 -0.74 11.73 2.85
C GLY A 4 -2.03 10.99 2.50
N SER A 5 -2.09 10.23 1.41
CA SER A 5 -3.32 9.49 1.03
C SER A 5 -3.51 8.24 1.88
N MET A 6 -4.78 7.95 2.22
CA MET A 6 -5.18 6.69 2.81
C MET A 6 -5.70 5.76 1.72
N VAL A 7 -5.07 4.59 1.58
CA VAL A 7 -5.37 3.60 0.56
C VAL A 7 -5.96 2.35 1.20
N LYS A 8 -7.11 1.91 0.70
CA LYS A 8 -7.69 0.62 1.07
C LYS A 8 -7.33 -0.39 0.00
N VAL A 9 -6.56 -1.40 0.37
CA VAL A 9 -6.05 -2.43 -0.52
C VAL A 9 -6.54 -3.82 -0.11
N GLN A 10 -6.64 -4.74 -1.05
CA GLN A 10 -6.94 -6.14 -0.77
C GLN A 10 -5.85 -7.02 -1.38
N LYS A 11 -5.26 -7.88 -0.55
CA LYS A 11 -4.27 -8.86 -0.99
C LYS A 11 -4.97 -9.97 -1.77
N ASP A 12 -4.33 -10.45 -2.83
CA ASP A 12 -4.79 -11.65 -3.51
C ASP A 12 -4.83 -12.84 -2.54
N ARG A 13 -5.98 -13.51 -2.46
CA ARG A 13 -6.32 -14.57 -1.47
C ARG A 13 -6.53 -14.13 0.00
N ALA A 14 -6.61 -12.82 0.30
CA ALA A 14 -7.04 -12.37 1.63
C ALA A 14 -8.55 -12.05 1.63
N PRO A 15 -9.32 -12.55 2.62
CA PRO A 15 -10.75 -12.29 2.71
C PRO A 15 -11.08 -10.85 3.11
N ALA A 16 -10.19 -10.19 3.86
CA ALA A 16 -10.40 -8.85 4.38
C ALA A 16 -9.49 -7.81 3.70
N PRO A 17 -10.02 -6.65 3.30
CA PRO A 17 -9.20 -5.53 2.86
C PRO A 17 -8.51 -4.84 4.04
N THR A 18 -7.34 -4.27 3.79
CA THR A 18 -6.53 -3.54 4.77
C THR A 18 -6.34 -2.10 4.32
N SER A 19 -6.41 -1.16 5.26
CA SER A 19 -6.15 0.25 4.98
C SER A 19 -4.74 0.61 5.42
N PHE A 20 -4.03 1.35 4.57
CA PHE A 20 -2.71 1.91 4.87
C PHE A 20 -2.69 3.39 4.55
N THR A 21 -1.86 4.15 5.26
CA THR A 21 -1.62 5.56 4.95
C THR A 21 -0.23 5.70 4.40
N ILE A 22 -0.09 6.29 3.21
CA ILE A 22 1.23 6.53 2.62
C ILE A 22 1.81 7.79 3.22
N VAL A 23 2.97 7.69 3.87
CA VAL A 23 3.61 8.80 4.58
C VAL A 23 5.07 8.94 4.16
N GLY A 24 5.74 10.01 4.61
CA GLY A 24 7.19 10.17 4.43
C GLY A 24 7.97 9.12 5.22
N SER A 25 9.27 8.97 4.92
CA SER A 25 10.12 7.99 5.61
C SER A 25 10.23 8.22 7.11
N GLU A 26 10.20 9.48 7.55
CA GLU A 26 10.34 9.84 8.97
C GLU A 26 9.09 9.53 9.79
N GLU A 27 7.92 9.46 9.15
CA GLU A 27 6.61 9.26 9.80
C GLU A 27 6.10 7.82 9.68
N ALA A 28 6.88 6.95 9.04
CA ALA A 28 6.50 5.59 8.73
C ALA A 28 6.39 4.74 10.01
N ASP A 29 5.24 4.10 10.18
CA ASP A 29 4.94 3.28 11.34
C ASP A 29 3.99 2.15 10.95
N MET A 30 4.56 0.97 10.72
CA MET A 30 3.78 -0.22 10.37
C MET A 30 2.76 -0.61 11.44
N LYS A 31 3.01 -0.33 12.74
CA LYS A 31 2.07 -0.68 13.82
C LYS A 31 0.78 0.12 13.71
N ASN A 32 0.91 1.37 13.27
CA ASN A 32 -0.21 2.28 13.03
C ASN A 32 -0.69 2.27 11.57
N GLY A 33 -0.26 1.32 10.74
CA GLY A 33 -0.67 1.22 9.33
C GLY A 33 -0.13 2.36 8.44
N LYS A 34 0.92 3.06 8.87
CA LYS A 34 1.62 4.09 8.11
C LYS A 34 2.78 3.47 7.34
N ILE A 35 2.73 3.56 6.02
CA ILE A 35 3.72 2.98 5.12
C ILE A 35 4.55 4.09 4.49
N SER A 36 5.89 3.99 4.58
CA SER A 36 6.78 4.93 3.90
C SER A 36 6.59 4.84 2.39
N VAL A 37 6.54 6.00 1.74
CA VAL A 37 6.62 6.13 0.27
C VAL A 37 7.89 5.50 -0.32
N ARG A 38 8.97 5.38 0.47
CA ARG A 38 10.24 4.74 0.06
C ARG A 38 10.30 3.23 0.34
N SER A 39 9.22 2.64 0.82
CA SER A 39 9.15 1.19 1.00
C SER A 39 8.79 0.52 -0.34
N PRO A 40 9.11 -0.78 -0.54
CA PRO A 40 8.69 -1.50 -1.75
C PRO A 40 7.18 -1.45 -2.00
N PHE A 41 6.37 -1.36 -0.95
CA PHE A 41 4.92 -1.18 -1.05
C PHE A 41 4.58 0.24 -1.53
N GLY A 42 5.15 1.25 -0.88
CA GLY A 42 4.93 2.66 -1.18
C GLY A 42 5.30 3.01 -2.61
N GLU A 43 6.47 2.56 -3.07
CA GLU A 43 6.95 2.77 -4.44
C GLU A 43 6.07 2.08 -5.48
N ALA A 44 5.55 0.89 -5.17
CA ALA A 44 4.70 0.14 -6.10
C ALA A 44 3.29 0.72 -6.25
N ILE A 45 2.80 1.43 -5.22
CA ILE A 45 1.45 2.01 -5.20
C ILE A 45 1.43 3.50 -5.56
N ILE A 46 2.54 4.22 -5.44
CA ILE A 46 2.60 5.67 -5.75
C ILE A 46 2.17 5.91 -7.21
N GLY A 47 1.35 6.93 -7.43
CA GLY A 47 0.80 7.24 -8.77
C GLY A 47 -0.31 6.31 -9.28
N LYS A 48 -0.58 5.17 -8.64
CA LYS A 48 -1.70 4.28 -9.00
C LYS A 48 -3.06 4.89 -8.66
N LYS A 49 -4.11 4.36 -9.29
CA LYS A 49 -5.51 4.81 -9.12
C LYS A 49 -6.40 3.72 -8.53
N LYS A 50 -7.59 4.11 -8.07
CA LYS A 50 -8.60 3.17 -7.58
C LYS A 50 -8.91 2.14 -8.67
N GLY A 51 -8.91 0.86 -8.31
CA GLY A 51 -9.12 -0.26 -9.24
C GLY A 51 -7.84 -0.89 -9.77
N ASP A 52 -6.70 -0.20 -9.68
CA ASP A 52 -5.42 -0.74 -10.12
C ASP A 52 -4.94 -1.86 -9.20
N SER A 53 -4.27 -2.84 -9.80
CA SER A 53 -3.50 -3.85 -9.08
C SER A 53 -2.01 -3.56 -9.22
N PHE A 54 -1.26 -3.89 -8.17
CA PHE A 54 0.20 -3.77 -8.16
C PHE A 54 0.81 -4.98 -7.43
N THR A 55 2.01 -5.33 -7.84
CA THR A 55 2.79 -6.42 -7.26
C THR A 55 4.14 -5.88 -6.84
N PHE A 56 4.56 -6.23 -5.63
CA PHE A 56 5.86 -5.83 -5.09
C PHE A 56 6.56 -7.02 -4.44
N ALA A 57 7.88 -6.90 -4.27
CA ALA A 57 8.67 -7.92 -3.60
C ALA A 57 8.57 -7.76 -2.07
N THR A 58 8.22 -8.84 -1.38
CA THR A 58 8.37 -9.01 0.06
C THR A 58 9.50 -9.99 0.34
N PRO A 59 10.10 -9.98 1.55
CA PRO A 59 11.12 -10.97 1.93
C PRO A 59 10.66 -12.43 1.77
N THR A 60 9.35 -12.67 1.84
CA THR A 60 8.71 -13.98 1.72
C THR A 60 8.23 -14.34 0.30
N GLY A 61 8.44 -13.47 -0.70
CA GLY A 61 8.01 -13.70 -2.09
C GLY A 61 7.38 -12.46 -2.73
N LYS A 62 6.73 -12.61 -3.89
CA LYS A 62 5.97 -11.50 -4.49
C LYS A 62 4.58 -11.42 -3.86
N ALA A 63 4.12 -10.22 -3.52
CA ALA A 63 2.78 -10.00 -3.02
C ALA A 63 2.00 -9.09 -3.97
N THR A 64 0.79 -9.51 -4.33
CA THR A 64 -0.12 -8.76 -5.22
C THR A 64 -1.28 -8.19 -4.43
N TYR A 65 -1.54 -6.90 -4.63
CA TYR A 65 -2.62 -6.17 -3.99
C TYR A 65 -3.43 -5.40 -5.03
N LYS A 66 -4.72 -5.22 -4.74
CA LYS A 66 -5.63 -4.40 -5.53
C LYS A 66 -6.10 -3.19 -4.72
N ILE A 67 -6.10 -2.02 -5.32
CA ILE A 67 -6.57 -0.77 -4.71
C ILE A 67 -8.10 -0.74 -4.81
N LEU A 68 -8.77 -0.84 -3.67
CA LEU A 68 -10.23 -0.74 -3.57
C LEU A 68 -10.70 0.70 -3.44
N SER A 69 -9.96 1.53 -2.71
CA SER A 69 -10.28 2.94 -2.52
C SER A 69 -9.04 3.76 -2.19
N ILE A 70 -9.10 5.06 -2.49
CA ILE A 70 -8.09 6.07 -2.14
C ILE A 70 -8.86 7.23 -1.52
N GLN A 71 -8.42 7.72 -0.37
CA GLN A 71 -8.90 8.92 0.31
C GLN A 71 -7.76 9.91 0.46
#